data_AF-A0A527HH23-F1
#
_entry.id   AF-A0A527HH23-F1
#
_cell.length_a   1.000
_cell.length_b   1.000
_cell.length_c   1.000
_cell.angle_alpha   90.00
_cell.angle_beta   90.00
_cell.angle_gamma   90.00
#
_symmetry.space_group_name_H-M   'P 1'
#
loop_
_entity.id
_entity.type
_entity.pdbx_description
1 polymer ?
#
loop_
_entity_poly.entity_id
_entity_poly.type
_entity_poly.pdbx_seq_one_letter_code
_entity_poly.pdbx_strand_id
1 'polypeptide(L)'
;MFFTKLARVIAWVFVIFGGLRAAVGFTAAFTENPALVARYLGSGSVGENIDKGVLYFLIGVAAGMVADISRSIAARTDVPK
;
A
#
# COMPACT_ATOMS: atom_id res chain seq x y z
N MET A 1 -15.14 16.36 -3.28
CA MET A 1 -15.33 15.02 -3.89
C MET A 1 -15.16 13.91 -2.86
N PHE A 2 -16.25 13.22 -2.50
CA PHE A 2 -16.26 12.13 -1.50
C PHE A 2 -15.36 10.96 -1.93
N PHE A 3 -15.49 10.51 -3.18
CA PHE A 3 -14.72 9.38 -3.72
C PHE A 3 -13.21 9.63 -3.74
N THR A 4 -12.75 10.84 -4.10
CA THR A 4 -11.31 11.18 -4.09
C THR A 4 -10.71 11.10 -2.68
N LYS A 5 -11.46 11.53 -1.65
CA LYS A 5 -11.02 11.41 -0.25
C LYS A 5 -10.94 9.94 0.17
N LEU A 6 -11.96 9.14 -0.18
CA LEU A 6 -12.00 7.72 0.13
C LEU A 6 -10.86 6.95 -0.56
N ALA A 7 -10.66 7.18 -1.87
CA ALA A 7 -9.58 6.57 -2.65
C ALA A 7 -8.19 6.87 -2.04
N ARG A 8 -7.97 8.09 -1.56
CA ARG A 8 -6.74 8.46 -0.87
C ARG A 8 -6.55 7.69 0.45
N VAL A 9 -7.61 7.56 1.26
CA VAL A 9 -7.54 6.80 2.52
C VAL A 9 -7.20 5.33 2.22
N ILE A 10 -7.88 4.72 1.24
CA ILE A 10 -7.61 3.34 0.84
C ILE A 10 -6.18 3.19 0.33
N ALA A 11 -5.71 4.12 -0.52
CA ALA A 11 -4.33 4.13 -1.01
C ALA A 11 -3.32 4.12 0.15
N TRP A 12 -3.51 4.98 1.15
CA TRP A 12 -2.66 5.03 2.34
C TRP A 12 -2.68 3.72 3.14
N VAL A 13 -3.86 3.12 3.32
CA VAL A 13 -3.98 1.80 3.98
C VAL A 13 -3.17 0.75 3.23
N PHE A 14 -3.30 0.68 1.90
CA PHE A 14 -2.55 -0.28 1.08
C PHE A 14 -1.04 -0.06 1.11
N VAL A 15 -0.59 1.20 1.06
CA VAL A 15 0.83 1.55 1.19
C VAL A 15 1.39 1.11 2.55
N ILE A 16 0.70 1.44 3.64
CA ILE A 16 1.19 1.13 4.99
C ILE A 16 1.18 -0.39 5.22
N PHE A 17 0.06 -1.07 4.99
CA PHE A 17 -0.04 -2.50 5.25
C PHE A 17 0.76 -3.35 4.27
N GLY A 18 0.78 -2.99 2.99
CA GLY A 18 1.62 -3.64 1.99
C GLY A 18 3.10 -3.47 2.31
N GLY A 19 3.51 -2.24 2.66
CA GLY A 19 4.88 -1.92 3.06
C GLY A 19 5.31 -2.67 4.33
N LEU A 20 4.49 -2.69 5.37
CA LEU A 20 4.78 -3.44 6.60
C LEU A 20 4.89 -4.95 6.34
N ARG A 21 3.97 -5.52 5.55
CA ARG A 21 4.01 -6.94 5.18
C ARG A 21 5.29 -7.28 4.41
N ALA A 22 5.65 -6.46 3.43
CA ALA A 22 6.90 -6.64 2.68
C ALA A 22 8.12 -6.49 3.60
N ALA A 23 8.16 -5.48 4.47
CA ALA A 23 9.27 -5.24 5.40
C ALA A 23 9.50 -6.42 6.35
N VAL A 24 8.43 -6.98 6.93
CA VAL A 24 8.53 -8.18 7.77
C VAL A 24 9.00 -9.38 6.95
N GLY A 25 8.48 -9.57 5.73
CA GLY A 25 8.92 -10.64 4.84
C GLY A 25 10.41 -10.55 4.50
N PHE A 26 10.89 -9.37 4.12
CA PHE A 26 12.31 -9.13 3.86
C PHE A 26 13.16 -9.35 5.11
N THR A 27 12.72 -8.86 6.28
CA THR A 27 13.44 -9.09 7.54
C THR A 27 13.58 -10.58 7.84
N ALA A 28 12.51 -11.35 7.64
CA ALA A 28 12.55 -12.80 7.82
C ALA A 28 13.49 -13.50 6.83
N ALA A 29 13.54 -13.04 5.58
CA ALA A 29 14.48 -13.54 4.59
C ALA A 29 15.94 -13.23 4.95
N PHE A 30 16.24 -11.98 5.33
CA PHE A 30 17.60 -11.55 5.68
C PHE A 30 18.14 -12.17 6.97
N THR A 31 17.26 -12.48 7.92
CA THR A 31 17.63 -13.13 9.20
C THR A 31 17.51 -14.65 9.15
N GLU A 32 17.16 -15.22 8.00
CA GLU A 32 16.88 -16.65 7.81
C GLU A 32 15.88 -17.22 8.86
N ASN A 33 14.98 -16.37 9.34
CA ASN A 33 14.06 -16.68 10.44
C ASN A 33 12.59 -16.60 9.96
N PRO A 34 12.04 -17.68 9.38
CA PRO A 34 10.66 -17.71 8.89
C PRO A 34 9.63 -17.56 10.02
N ALA A 35 9.99 -17.78 11.29
CA ALA A 35 9.07 -17.62 12.41
C ALA A 35 8.61 -16.17 12.59
N LEU A 36 9.35 -15.18 12.07
CA LEU A 36 8.93 -13.78 12.06
C LEU A 36 7.67 -13.56 11.22
N VAL A 37 7.59 -14.20 10.05
CA VAL A 37 6.40 -14.16 9.19
C VAL A 37 5.23 -14.84 9.91
N ALA A 38 5.46 -16.00 10.51
CA ALA A 38 4.40 -16.70 11.26
C ALA A 38 3.84 -15.86 12.41
N ARG A 39 4.72 -15.16 13.13
CA ARG A 39 4.37 -14.35 14.30
C ARG A 39 3.62 -13.06 13.96
N TYR A 40 4.03 -12.37 12.89
CA TYR A 40 3.51 -11.04 12.57
C TYR A 40 2.52 -11.02 11.40
N LEU A 41 2.61 -11.98 10.47
CA LEU A 41 1.80 -12.04 9.25
C LEU A 41 0.88 -13.27 9.21
N GLY A 42 1.04 -14.20 10.15
CA GLY A 42 0.20 -15.38 10.33
C GLY A 42 0.64 -16.56 9.47
N SER A 43 0.04 -16.72 8.30
CA SER A 43 0.29 -17.87 7.42
C SER A 43 0.95 -17.47 6.09
N GLY A 44 1.41 -18.48 5.35
CA GLY A 44 2.07 -18.32 4.06
C GLY A 44 3.59 -18.35 4.16
N SER A 45 4.25 -18.58 3.02
CA SER A 45 5.72 -18.61 2.95
C SER A 45 6.32 -17.20 3.04
N VAL A 46 7.61 -17.09 3.34
CA VAL A 46 8.32 -15.80 3.36
C VAL A 46 8.21 -15.09 2.00
N GLY A 47 8.45 -15.82 0.90
CA GLY A 47 8.35 -15.27 -0.46
C GLY A 47 6.93 -14.80 -0.80
N GLU A 48 5.91 -15.60 -0.49
CA GLU A 48 4.51 -15.24 -0.73
C GLU A 48 4.11 -13.96 0.02
N ASN A 49 4.62 -13.78 1.24
CA ASN A 49 4.37 -12.59 2.03
C ASN A 49 5.04 -11.34 1.45
N ILE A 50 6.26 -11.48 0.92
CA ILE A 50 6.96 -10.42 0.21
C ILE A 50 6.17 -10.04 -1.05
N ASP A 51 5.82 -11.01 -1.89
CA ASP A 51 5.12 -10.76 -3.16
C ASP A 51 3.79 -10.03 -2.95
N LYS A 52 2.96 -10.53 -2.02
CA LYS A 52 1.67 -9.89 -1.68
C LYS A 52 1.89 -8.50 -1.09
N GLY A 53 2.88 -8.35 -0.20
CA GLY A 53 3.21 -7.06 0.41
C GLY A 53 3.60 -6.01 -0.63
N VAL A 54 4.51 -6.36 -1.54
CA VAL A 54 4.96 -5.51 -2.63
C VAL A 54 3.81 -5.18 -3.58
N LEU A 55 2.99 -6.18 -3.95
CA LEU A 55 1.82 -5.95 -4.81
C LEU A 55 0.85 -4.94 -4.20
N TYR A 56 0.48 -5.11 -2.92
CA TYR A 56 -0.43 -4.18 -2.25
C TYR A 56 0.17 -2.78 -2.10
N PHE A 57 1.47 -2.70 -1.82
CA PHE A 57 2.17 -1.42 -1.77
C PHE A 57 2.08 -0.69 -3.11
N LEU A 58 2.38 -1.37 -4.23
CA LEU A 58 2.33 -0.78 -5.56
C LEU A 58 0.91 -0.37 -5.98
N ILE A 59 -0.10 -1.19 -5.66
CA ILE A 59 -1.51 -0.84 -5.87
C ILE A 59 -1.86 0.43 -5.08
N GLY A 60 -1.43 0.54 -3.83
CA GLY A 60 -1.65 1.71 -3.00
C GLY A 60 -1.02 2.97 -3.59
N VAL A 61 0.23 2.89 -4.06
CA VAL A 61 0.92 4.00 -4.73
C VAL A 61 0.16 4.44 -5.99
N ALA A 62 -0.21 3.50 -6.85
CA ALA A 62 -0.94 3.81 -8.08
C ALA A 62 -2.31 4.46 -7.79
N ALA A 63 -3.06 3.91 -6.84
CA ALA A 63 -4.35 4.47 -6.41
C ALA A 63 -4.19 5.88 -5.82
N GLY A 64 -3.13 6.11 -5.03
CA GLY A 64 -2.80 7.42 -4.48
C GLY A 64 -2.50 8.45 -5.56
N MET A 65 -1.72 8.07 -6.58
CA MET A 65 -1.44 8.94 -7.73
C MET A 65 -2.73 9.33 -8.47
N VAL A 66 -3.63 8.38 -8.73
CA VAL A 66 -4.92 8.65 -9.37
C VAL A 66 -5.78 9.59 -8.53
N ALA A 67 -5.84 9.38 -7.21
CA ALA A 67 -6.57 10.27 -6.30
C ALA A 67 -5.99 11.69 -6.30
N ASP A 68 -4.67 11.84 -6.37
CA ASP A 68 -4.01 13.13 -6.45
C ASP A 68 -4.24 13.85 -7.78
N ILE A 69 -4.24 13.12 -8.89
CA ILE A 69 -4.62 13.66 -10.21
C ILE A 69 -6.07 14.15 -10.18
N SER A 70 -7.00 13.34 -9.66
CA SER A 70 -8.42 13.71 -9.52
C SER A 70 -8.59 15.01 -8.73
N ARG A 71 -7.87 15.15 -7.60
CA ARG A 71 -7.89 16.39 -6.79
C ARG A 71 -7.33 17.59 -7.53
N SER A 72 -6.21 17.42 -8.23
CA SER A 72 -5.54 18.48 -8.97
C SER A 72 -6.45 19.03 -10.08
N ILE A 73 -7.13 18.15 -10.81
CA ILE A 73 -8.09 18.54 -11.85
C ILE A 73 -9.28 19.28 -11.24
N ALA A 74 -9.88 18.73 -10.18
CA ALA A 74 -11.02 19.35 -9.49
C ALA A 74 -10.70 20.77 -9.01
N ALA A 75 -9.52 20.97 -8.43
CA ALA A 75 -9.08 22.28 -7.93
C ALA A 75 -8.93 23.32 -9.05
N ARG A 76 -8.63 22.91 -10.29
CA ARG A 76 -8.52 23.81 -11.45
C ARG A 76 -9.88 24.18 -12.04
N THR A 77 -10.87 23.29 -11.95
CA THR A 77 -12.25 23.55 -12.41
C THR A 77 -13.04 24.45 -11.47
N ASP A 78 -12.72 24.49 -10.19
CA ASP A 78 -13.40 25.34 -9.19
C ASP A 78 -12.88 26.80 -9.18
N VAL A 79 -11.91 27.17 -10.03
CA VAL A 79 -11.48 28.56 -10.18
C VAL A 79 -12.53 29.29 -11.02
N PRO A 80 -13.25 30.30 -10.49
CA PRO A 80 -14.16 31.10 -11.29
C PRO A 80 -13.33 31.83 -12.36
N LYS A 81 -13.76 31.71 -13.63
CA LYS A 81 -13.22 32.50 -14.74
C LYS A 81 -13.61 33.97 -14.61
#